data_AF-A0A4R9GCE1-F1
#
_entry.id   AF-A0A4R9GCE1-F1
#
_cell.length_a   1.000
_cell.length_b   1.000
_cell.length_c   1.000
_cell.angle_alpha   90.00
_cell.angle_beta   90.00
_cell.angle_gamma   90.00
#
_symmetry.space_group_name_H-M   'P 1'
#
loop_
_entity.id
_entity.type
_entity.pdbx_description
1 polymer ?
#
loop_
_entity_poly.entity_id
_entity_poly.type
_entity_poly.pdbx_seq_one_letter_code
_entity_poly.pdbx_strand_id
1 'polypeptide(L)' 'MNRAKIFKNGDSQAVRLPKEYRFQGREVYIRKEGENVILTPVDDALDRFWNTLNEFSEDLALERNQPKKYEQRDSI' A
#
# COMPACT_ATOMS: atom_id res chain seq x y z
N MET A 1 -17.64 15.91 -8.64
CA MET A 1 -17.13 15.18 -7.46
C MET A 1 -18.13 14.12 -7.09
N ASN A 2 -17.78 12.83 -7.18
CA ASN A 2 -18.71 11.75 -6.89
C ASN A 2 -18.84 11.56 -5.37
N ARG A 3 -20.03 11.15 -4.91
CA ARG A 3 -20.33 10.88 -3.50
C ARG A 3 -20.75 9.44 -3.35
N ALA A 4 -20.34 8.81 -2.25
CA ALA A 4 -20.79 7.47 -1.86
C ALA A 4 -21.69 7.57 -0.64
N LYS A 5 -22.62 6.61 -0.50
CA LYS A 5 -23.51 6.55 0.66
C LYS A 5 -22.85 5.76 1.78
N ILE A 6 -22.86 6.32 2.99
CA ILE A 6 -22.52 5.63 4.22
C ILE A 6 -23.78 4.95 4.78
N PHE A 7 -23.66 3.71 5.23
CA PHE A 7 -24.75 2.95 5.82
C PHE A 7 -24.22 2.00 6.90
N LYS A 8 -25.14 1.37 7.65
CA LYS A 8 -24.81 0.35 8.66
C LYS A 8 -24.88 -1.04 8.02
N ASN A 9 -23.91 -1.90 8.35
CA ASN A 9 -23.93 -3.32 8.02
C ASN A 9 -23.71 -4.11 9.33
N GLY A 10 -24.81 -4.58 9.93
CA GLY A 10 -24.79 -5.02 11.33
C GLY A 10 -24.31 -3.89 12.26
N ASP A 11 -23.35 -4.19 13.12
CA ASP A 11 -22.75 -3.21 14.02
C ASP A 11 -21.67 -2.34 13.37
N SER A 12 -21.24 -2.65 12.15
CA SER A 12 -20.21 -1.92 11.43
C SER A 12 -20.77 -0.76 10.59
N GLN A 13 -19.90 0.19 10.26
CA GLN A 13 -20.15 1.22 9.24
C GLN A 13 -19.60 0.73 7.89
N ALA A 14 -20.33 1.00 6.81
CA ALA A 14 -19.96 0.59 5.46
C ALA A 14 -20.18 1.73 4.45
N VAL A 15 -19.42 1.70 3.35
CA VAL A 15 -19.53 2.64 2.22
C VAL A 15 -19.98 1.88 0.98
N ARG A 16 -21.02 2.36 0.30
CA ARG A 16 -21.47 1.78 -0.97
C ARG A 16 -20.66 2.37 -2.12
N LEU A 17 -19.70 1.61 -2.64
CA LEU A 17 -18.89 2.03 -3.79
C LEU A 17 -19.74 2.09 -5.08
N PRO A 18 -19.76 3.23 -5.79
CA PRO A 18 -20.30 3.31 -7.15
C PRO A 18 -19.54 2.38 -8.09
N LYS A 19 -20.14 2.07 -9.26
CA LYS A 19 -19.64 1.03 -10.17
C LYS A 19 -18.20 1.29 -10.61
N GLU A 20 -17.89 2.55 -10.90
CA GLU A 20 -16.61 3.04 -11.38
C GLU A 20 -15.49 3.03 -10.31
N TYR A 21 -15.83 2.83 -9.03
CA TYR A 21 -14.87 2.76 -7.91
C TYR A 21 -14.74 1.36 -7.31
N ARG A 22 -15.29 0.33 -7.95
CA ARG A 22 -15.21 -1.05 -7.43
C ARG A 22 -13.79 -1.60 -7.60
N PHE A 23 -13.30 -2.24 -6.54
CA PHE A 23 -12.06 -3.01 -6.59
C PHE A 23 -12.29 -4.38 -7.24
N GLN A 24 -11.24 -4.93 -7.84
CA GLN A 24 -11.16 -6.36 -8.11
C GLN A 24 -10.79 -7.11 -6.83
N GLY A 25 -11.20 -8.36 -6.71
CA GLY A 25 -10.93 -9.19 -5.53
C GLY A 25 -11.95 -9.01 -4.39
N ARG A 26 -11.56 -9.43 -3.19
CA ARG A 26 -12.44 -9.48 -2.00
C ARG A 26 -11.97 -8.61 -0.84
N GLU A 27 -10.71 -8.16 -0.87
CA GLU A 27 -10.05 -7.50 0.24
C GLU A 27 -9.24 -6.29 -0.23
N VAL A 28 -9.09 -5.32 0.67
CA VAL A 28 -8.29 -4.11 0.50
C VAL A 28 -7.48 -3.87 1.76
N TYR A 29 -6.27 -3.33 1.62
CA TYR A 29 -5.58 -2.67 2.71
C TYR A 29 -6.30 -1.36 3.05
N ILE A 30 -6.30 -0.99 4.33
CA ILE A 30 -6.92 0.23 4.85
C ILE A 30 -5.90 1.03 5.68
N ARG A 31 -5.80 2.33 5.40
CA ARG A 31 -5.03 3.29 6.21
C ARG A 31 -5.80 4.59 6.42
N LYS A 32 -5.59 5.24 7.56
CA LYS A 32 -6.14 6.55 7.88
C LYS A 32 -5.06 7.63 7.77
N GLU A 33 -5.37 8.73 7.09
CA GLU A 33 -4.52 9.92 6.96
C GLU A 33 -5.35 11.18 7.24
N GLY A 34 -5.22 11.71 8.47
CA GLY A 34 -6.11 12.76 8.95
C GLY A 34 -7.56 12.27 8.95
N GLU A 35 -8.44 12.99 8.24
CA GLU A 35 -9.85 12.62 8.08
C GLU A 35 -10.12 11.73 6.87
N ASN A 36 -9.08 11.36 6.11
CA ASN A 36 -9.21 10.52 4.92
C ASN A 36 -8.99 9.04 5.26
N VAL A 37 -9.75 8.16 4.60
CA VAL A 37 -9.53 6.71 4.59
C VAL A 37 -9.08 6.31 3.19
N ILE A 38 -7.91 5.68 3.10
CA ILE A 38 -7.31 5.21 1.86
C ILE A 38 -7.48 3.69 1.81
N LEU A 39 -8.04 3.21 0.71
CA LEU A 39 -8.25 1.79 0.43
C LEU A 39 -7.41 1.38 -0.77
N THR A 40 -6.69 0.27 -0.64
CA THR A 40 -5.70 -0.18 -1.63
C THR A 40 -5.93 -1.67 -1.90
N PRO A 41 -6.21 -2.11 -3.15
CA PRO A 41 -6.46 -3.52 -3.45
C PRO A 41 -5.28 -4.42 -3.07
N VAL A 42 -5.58 -5.59 -2.48
CA VAL A 42 -4.56 -6.54 -1.99
C VAL A 42 -3.79 -7.17 -3.16
N ASP A 43 -4.50 -7.61 -4.19
CA ASP A 43 -3.90 -8.30 -5.35
C ASP A 43 -2.98 -7.39 -6.20
N ASP A 44 -3.05 -6.08 -5.98
CA ASP A 44 -2.33 -5.05 -6.73
C ASP A 44 -1.11 -4.50 -5.95
N ALA A 45 -0.79 -5.06 -4.77
CA ALA A 45 0.39 -4.61 -4.02
C ALA A 45 1.71 -5.08 -4.66
N LEU A 46 1.79 -6.35 -5.05
CA LEU A 46 2.96 -6.90 -5.74
C LEU A 46 3.09 -6.32 -7.14
N ASP A 47 2.00 -6.23 -7.89
CA ASP A 47 2.03 -5.66 -9.24
C ASP A 47 2.41 -4.18 -9.22
N ARG A 48 1.88 -3.37 -8.29
CA ARG A 48 2.37 -2.00 -8.10
C ARG A 48 3.83 -1.93 -7.69
N PHE A 49 4.27 -2.78 -6.76
CA PHE A 49 5.67 -2.83 -6.36
C PHE A 49 6.57 -3.12 -7.57
N TRP A 50 6.24 -4.11 -8.38
CA TRP A 50 6.98 -4.42 -9.60
C TRP A 50 6.91 -3.30 -10.64
N ASN A 51 5.74 -2.67 -10.84
CA ASN A 51 5.60 -1.53 -11.73
C ASN A 51 6.48 -0.35 -11.27
N THR A 52 6.51 -0.03 -9.98
CA THR A 52 7.40 1.00 -9.43
C THR A 52 8.88 0.63 -9.59
N LEU A 53 9.25 -0.64 -9.41
CA LEU A 53 10.62 -1.09 -9.68
C LEU A 53 10.98 -0.95 -11.17
N ASN A 54 10.03 -1.18 -12.08
CA ASN A 54 10.23 -1.03 -13.52
C ASN A 54 10.28 0.43 -14.00
N GLU A 55 9.90 1.40 -13.16
CA GLU A 55 10.03 2.84 -13.48
C GLU A 55 11.45 3.37 -13.23
N PHE A 56 12.31 2.63 -12.54
CA PHE A 56 13.71 3.01 -12.40
C PHE A 56 14.44 2.94 -13.74
N SER A 57 15.41 3.83 -13.94
CA SER A 57 16.21 3.86 -15.15
C SER A 57 17.11 2.61 -15.26
N GLU A 58 17.34 2.13 -16.48
CA GLU A 58 18.17 0.96 -16.74
C GLU A 58 19.64 1.15 -16.27
N ASP A 59 20.08 2.40 -16.14
CA ASP A 59 21.41 2.80 -15.66
C ASP A 59 21.50 2.98 -14.14
N LEU A 60 20.43 2.66 -13.38
CA LEU A 60 20.45 2.72 -11.92
C LEU A 60 21.47 1.70 -11.35
N ALA A 61 22.67 2.19 -11.00
CA ALA A 61 23.69 1.43 -10.31
C ALA A 61 23.54 1.59 -8.78
N LEU A 62 23.05 0.56 -8.09
CA LEU A 62 23.00 0.52 -6.63
C LEU A 62 24.24 -0.17 -6.08
N GLU A 63 25.20 0.61 -5.58
CA GLU A 63 26.35 0.06 -4.86
C GLU A 63 26.01 -0.16 -3.38
N ARG A 64 26.01 -1.43 -2.99
CA ARG A 64 25.80 -1.81 -1.60
C ARG A 64 27.11 -1.65 -0.82
N ASN A 65 27.27 -0.55 -0.11
CA ASN A 65 28.38 -0.29 0.83
C ASN A 65 28.24 -1.10 2.13
N GLN A 66 28.05 -2.42 2.03
CA GLN A 66 27.96 -3.28 3.20
C GLN A 66 29.37 -3.60 3.72
N PRO A 67 29.66 -3.37 5.01
CA PRO A 67 30.92 -3.79 5.60
C PRO A 67 31.03 -5.31 5.59
N LYS A 68 32.23 -5.83 5.27
CA LYS A 68 32.50 -7.28 5.24
C LYS A 68 32.41 -7.93 6.62
N LYS A 69 32.47 -7.13 7.69
CA LYS A 69 32.42 -7.58 9.07
C LYS A 69 31.37 -6.77 9.83
N TYR A 70 30.65 -7.45 10.71
CA TYR A 70 29.81 -6.80 11.70
C TYR A 70 30.68 -6.15 12.76
N GLU A 71 30.35 -4.93 13.15
CA GLU A 71 30.94 -4.32 14.35
C GLU A 71 30.40 -5.04 15.57
N GLN A 72 31.30 -5.64 16.36
CA GLN A 72 30.95 -6.12 17.68
C GLN A 72 30.82 -4.91 18.59
N ARG A 73 29.65 -4.75 19.24
CA ARG A 73 29.50 -3.77 20.31
C ARG A 73 30.26 -4.28 21.52
N ASP A 74 31.03 -3.40 22.14
CA ASP A 74 31.66 -3.71 23.41
C ASP A 74 30.58 -4.04 24.45
N SER A 75 30.76 -5.18 25.11
CA SER A 75 29.94 -5.56 26.26
C SER A 75 30.20 -4.58 27.40
N ILE A 76 29.13 -3.99 27.93
CA ILE A 76 29.13 -3.14 29.12
C ILE A 76 29.60 -3.93 30.34
#